data_AF-A0A336N858-F1
#
_entry.id   AF-A0A336N858-F1
#
_cell.length_a   1.000
_cell.length_b   1.000
_cell.length_c   1.000
_cell.angle_alpha   90.00
_cell.angle_beta   90.00
_cell.angle_gamma   90.00
#
_symmetry.space_group_name_H-M   'P 1'
#
loop_
_entity.id
_entity.type
_entity.pdbx_description
1 polymer ?
#
loop_
_entity_poly.entity_id
_entity_poly.type
_entity_poly.pdbx_seq_one_letter_code
_entity_poly.pdbx_strand_id
1 'polypeptide(L)'
;MSGWIRASRKRARVCALSGRCKLGISGVLDLVEVDTKTGRLKPVEYKRGKPKPDPMDEIQLCAQGLCLEEMTVQTVSEGALWYMQTRHRVPVVFSDDLRAQTLSTIAAVRELLNSGQTPPPDYGKRCKACSLVEICQPELLGKRDRSLGYVVGLFE
;
A
#
# COMPACT_ATOMS: atom_id res chain seq x y z
N MET A 1 15.99 10.88 -27.75
CA MET A 1 16.70 10.02 -26.76
C MET A 1 16.39 10.53 -25.36
N SER A 2 15.65 9.74 -24.60
CA SER A 2 15.05 10.03 -23.28
C SER A 2 16.12 10.09 -22.19
N GLY A 3 16.48 11.31 -21.78
CA GLY A 3 17.58 11.60 -20.85
C GLY A 3 17.19 11.46 -19.38
N TRP A 4 16.97 10.23 -18.91
CA TRP A 4 16.92 9.90 -17.48
C TRP A 4 18.35 9.58 -17.02
N ILE A 5 19.13 10.58 -16.60
CA ILE A 5 20.51 10.39 -16.11
C ILE A 5 20.62 10.84 -14.66
N ARG A 6 20.08 10.00 -13.76
CA ARG A 6 20.61 9.65 -12.42
C ARG A 6 19.53 8.86 -11.69
N ALA A 7 19.59 7.53 -11.81
CA ALA A 7 19.00 6.65 -10.81
C ALA A 7 19.91 6.68 -9.57
N SER A 8 19.81 7.73 -8.75
CA SER A 8 20.45 7.65 -7.44
C SER A 8 19.59 6.69 -6.62
N ARG A 9 20.14 5.52 -6.28
CA ARG A 9 19.54 4.56 -5.33
C ARG A 9 19.57 5.15 -3.93
N LYS A 10 18.92 6.29 -3.76
CA LYS A 10 18.71 6.92 -2.48
C LYS A 10 17.44 6.28 -1.96
N ARG A 11 17.56 5.48 -0.89
CA ARG A 11 16.43 5.19 -0.02
C ARG A 11 15.93 6.54 0.47
N ALA A 12 14.90 7.06 -0.17
CA ALA A 12 14.29 8.31 0.22
C ALA A 12 13.32 7.95 1.32
N ARG A 13 13.65 8.30 2.56
CA ARG A 13 12.65 8.34 3.61
C ARG A 13 11.73 9.50 3.27
N VAL A 14 10.57 9.19 2.72
CA VAL A 14 9.51 10.17 2.60
C VAL A 14 8.80 10.19 3.92
N CYS A 15 9.16 11.17 4.71
CA CYS A 15 8.43 11.55 5.89
C CYS A 15 8.10 13.03 5.69
N ALA A 16 6.82 13.36 5.74
CA ALA A 16 6.40 14.75 5.82
C ALA A 16 6.81 15.28 7.21
N LEU A 17 8.11 15.58 7.36
CA LEU A 17 8.74 16.07 8.59
C LEU A 17 8.51 17.57 8.81
N SER A 18 7.90 18.26 7.85
CA SER A 18 7.34 19.60 8.07
C SER A 18 5.84 19.45 8.31
N GLY A 19 5.23 20.27 9.18
CA GLY A 19 3.82 20.24 9.59
C GLY A 19 2.76 20.46 8.49
N ARG A 20 3.04 20.02 7.26
CA ARG A 20 2.19 19.99 6.06
C ARG A 20 1.89 18.55 5.61
N CYS A 21 1.95 17.57 6.50
CA CYS A 21 1.53 16.20 6.21
C CYS A 21 0.00 16.15 6.10
N LYS A 22 -0.57 16.53 4.95
CA LYS A 22 -2.03 16.54 4.76
C LYS A 22 -2.56 15.12 4.70
N LEU A 23 -1.81 14.23 4.05
CA LEU A 23 -2.21 12.84 3.88
C LEU A 23 -1.86 11.94 5.06
N GLY A 24 -1.04 12.39 6.02
CA GLY A 24 -0.72 11.62 7.23
C GLY A 24 -0.07 10.25 6.96
N ILE A 25 0.63 10.10 5.84
CA ILE A 25 1.34 8.88 5.44
C ILE A 25 2.86 9.13 5.40
N SER A 26 3.62 8.08 5.64
CA SER A 26 5.08 8.10 5.51
C SER A 26 5.57 6.75 5.01
N GLY A 27 6.74 6.74 4.36
CA GLY A 27 7.29 5.54 3.76
C GLY A 27 8.73 5.71 3.31
N VAL A 28 9.32 4.61 2.85
CA VAL A 28 10.64 4.62 2.20
C VAL A 28 10.43 4.20 0.76
N LEU A 29 10.93 5.01 -0.17
CA LEU A 29 10.93 4.66 -1.58
C LEU A 29 12.24 3.93 -1.90
N ASP A 30 12.14 2.88 -2.71
CA ASP A 30 13.30 2.12 -3.16
C ASP A 30 14.20 2.94 -4.08
N LEU A 31 13.59 3.62 -5.06
CA LEU A 31 14.27 4.41 -6.07
C LEU A 31 13.37 5.57 -6.53
N VAL A 32 13.99 6.71 -6.81
CA VAL A 32 13.36 7.83 -7.51
C VAL A 32 14.24 8.17 -8.71
N GLU A 33 13.66 8.05 -9.90
CA GLU A 33 14.27 8.53 -11.14
C GLU A 33 14.01 10.04 -11.26
N VAL A 34 15.03 10.79 -11.69
CA VAL A 34 14.94 12.23 -11.94
C VAL A 34 15.24 12.49 -13.42
N ASP A 35 14.32 13.11 -14.13
CA ASP A 35 14.55 13.56 -15.50
C ASP A 35 15.56 14.71 -15.49
N THR A 36 16.66 14.59 -16.24
CA THR A 36 17.75 15.57 -16.18
C THR A 36 17.46 16.90 -16.86
N LYS A 37 16.46 16.93 -17.75
CA LYS A 37 16.11 18.13 -18.51
C LYS A 37 15.02 18.92 -17.80
N THR A 38 14.04 18.20 -17.25
CA THR A 38 12.83 18.78 -16.66
C THR A 38 12.84 18.75 -15.14
N GLY A 39 13.71 17.96 -14.51
CA GLY A 39 13.73 17.74 -13.07
C GLY A 39 12.58 16.86 -12.55
N ARG A 40 11.73 16.33 -13.44
CA ARG A 40 10.54 15.55 -13.07
C ARG A 40 10.93 14.29 -12.30
N LEU A 41 10.21 14.05 -11.21
CA LEU A 41 10.41 12.88 -10.36
C LEU A 41 9.52 11.72 -10.82
N LYS A 42 10.06 10.50 -10.78
CA LYS A 42 9.33 9.26 -11.06
C LYS A 42 9.71 8.19 -10.02
N PRO A 43 8.81 7.82 -9.09
CA PRO A 43 9.08 6.75 -8.14
C PRO A 43 9.13 5.40 -8.85
N VAL A 44 10.04 4.54 -8.40
CA VAL A 44 10.18 3.16 -8.87
C VAL A 44 10.21 2.22 -7.68
N GLU A 45 9.26 1.28 -7.65
CA GLU A 45 9.07 0.32 -6.57
C GLU A 45 9.44 -1.09 -7.06
N TYR A 46 10.23 -1.82 -6.27
CA TYR A 46 10.66 -3.17 -6.63
C TYR A 46 9.81 -4.22 -5.93
N LYS A 47 9.21 -5.11 -6.73
CA LYS A 47 8.41 -6.23 -6.23
C LYS A 47 9.14 -7.54 -6.54
N ARG A 48 9.29 -8.39 -5.53
CA ARG A 48 9.91 -9.71 -5.71
C ARG A 48 9.01 -10.65 -6.53
N GLY A 49 7.69 -10.59 -6.32
CA GLY A 49 6.71 -11.48 -6.93
C GLY A 49 6.31 -11.11 -8.36
N LYS A 50 5.19 -11.68 -8.80
CA LYS A 50 4.47 -11.32 -10.04
C LYS A 50 3.41 -10.24 -9.74
N PRO A 51 2.91 -9.53 -10.77
CA PRO A 51 1.76 -8.63 -10.62
C PRO A 51 0.58 -9.32 -9.93
N LYS A 52 -0.10 -8.56 -9.07
CA LYS A 52 -1.32 -9.00 -8.39
C LYS A 52 -2.55 -8.64 -9.23
N PRO A 53 -3.68 -9.37 -9.08
CA PRO A 53 -4.93 -9.01 -9.74
C PRO A 53 -5.55 -7.73 -9.15
N ASP A 54 -5.33 -7.50 -7.86
CA ASP A 54 -5.76 -6.30 -7.15
C ASP A 54 -4.76 -5.14 -7.35
N PRO A 55 -5.23 -3.87 -7.41
CA PRO A 55 -4.39 -2.72 -7.70
C PRO A 55 -3.55 -2.25 -6.49
N MET A 56 -3.29 -3.12 -5.52
CA MET A 56 -2.64 -2.72 -4.26
C MET A 56 -1.20 -2.23 -4.47
N ASP A 57 -0.48 -2.83 -5.42
CA ASP A 57 0.90 -2.42 -5.72
C ASP A 57 0.91 -1.03 -6.41
N GLU A 58 -0.09 -0.75 -7.26
CA GLU A 58 -0.32 0.55 -7.91
C GLU A 58 -0.76 1.62 -6.89
N ILE A 59 -1.66 1.29 -5.96
CA ILE A 59 -2.07 2.18 -4.87
C ILE A 59 -0.88 2.52 -3.98
N GLN A 60 -0.05 1.54 -3.62
CA GLN A 60 1.17 1.79 -2.84
C GLN A 60 2.11 2.74 -3.56
N LEU A 61 2.35 2.51 -4.86
CA LEU A 61 3.22 3.35 -5.67
C LEU A 61 2.63 4.77 -5.86
N CYS A 62 1.31 4.90 -6.02
CA CYS A 62 0.63 6.18 -6.10
C CYS A 62 0.76 6.96 -4.77
N ALA A 63 0.59 6.28 -3.63
CA ALA A 63 0.79 6.89 -2.31
C ALA A 63 2.22 7.44 -2.13
N GLN A 64 3.23 6.70 -2.62
CA GLN A 64 4.62 7.19 -2.68
C GLN A 64 4.78 8.41 -3.60
N GLY A 65 4.05 8.44 -4.73
CA GLY A 65 3.96 9.61 -5.62
C GLY A 65 3.41 10.84 -4.90
N LEU A 66 2.25 10.72 -4.25
CA LEU A 66 1.62 11.81 -3.48
C LEU A 66 2.55 12.33 -2.37
N CYS A 67 3.24 11.42 -1.71
CA CYS A 67 4.28 11.69 -0.74
C CYS A 67 5.43 12.56 -1.31
N LEU A 68 5.91 12.24 -2.51
CA LEU A 68 6.91 13.06 -3.21
C LEU A 68 6.36 14.43 -3.60
N GLU A 69 5.09 14.52 -4.03
CA GLU A 69 4.44 15.79 -4.36
C GLU A 69 4.39 16.72 -3.13
N GLU A 70 4.02 16.21 -1.95
CA GLU A 70 4.00 17.00 -0.71
C GLU A 70 5.40 17.49 -0.32
N MET A 71 6.43 16.66 -0.49
CA MET A 71 7.80 17.02 -0.12
C MET A 71 8.44 18.02 -1.08
N THR A 72 8.12 17.94 -2.37
CA THR A 72 8.84 18.66 -3.43
C THR A 72 8.01 19.78 -4.06
N VAL A 73 6.72 19.87 -3.74
CA VAL A 73 5.75 20.80 -4.35
C VAL A 73 5.69 20.64 -5.88
N GLN A 74 6.00 19.43 -6.37
CA GLN A 74 6.11 19.13 -7.79
C GLN A 74 5.18 17.96 -8.12
N THR A 75 4.36 18.10 -9.17
CA THR A 75 3.42 17.05 -9.58
C THR A 75 4.15 15.83 -10.12
N VAL A 76 3.78 14.65 -9.64
CA VAL A 76 4.26 13.34 -10.08
C VAL A 76 3.13 12.66 -10.85
N SER A 77 3.26 12.55 -12.16
CA SER A 77 2.18 12.03 -13.02
C SER A 77 2.19 10.51 -13.19
N GLU A 78 3.32 9.85 -12.91
CA GLU A 78 3.51 8.42 -13.14
C GLU A 78 4.67 7.87 -12.30
N GLY A 79 4.64 6.56 -12.08
CA GLY A 79 5.70 5.76 -11.48
C GLY A 79 6.01 4.52 -12.31
N ALA A 80 6.83 3.62 -11.78
CA ALA A 80 6.99 2.29 -12.34
C ALA A 80 7.10 1.20 -11.27
N LEU A 81 6.50 0.05 -11.56
CA LEU A 81 6.70 -1.19 -10.81
C LEU A 81 7.73 -2.05 -11.52
N TRP A 82 8.72 -2.56 -10.79
CA TRP A 82 9.70 -3.52 -11.31
C TRP A 82 9.50 -4.88 -10.66
N TYR A 83 8.96 -5.84 -11.40
CA TYR A 83 8.73 -7.21 -10.92
C TYR A 83 9.94 -8.10 -11.21
N MET A 84 10.65 -8.56 -10.18
CA MET A 84 11.90 -9.32 -10.35
C MET A 84 11.69 -10.71 -10.95
N GLN A 85 10.62 -11.42 -10.57
CA GLN A 85 10.34 -12.77 -11.08
C GLN A 85 10.05 -12.78 -12.58
N THR A 86 9.31 -11.79 -13.08
CA THR A 86 9.04 -11.65 -14.51
C THR A 86 10.12 -10.84 -15.22
N ARG A 87 10.92 -10.06 -14.48
CA ARG A 87 11.86 -9.05 -15.00
C ARG A 87 11.18 -7.98 -15.86
N HIS A 88 9.93 -7.65 -15.53
CA HIS A 88 9.14 -6.67 -16.27
C HIS A 88 9.03 -5.35 -15.51
N ARG A 89 9.26 -4.25 -16.24
CA ARG A 89 8.94 -2.90 -15.81
C ARG A 89 7.55 -2.53 -16.29
N VAL A 90 6.66 -2.21 -15.38
CA VAL A 90 5.29 -1.79 -15.68
C VAL A 90 5.17 -0.30 -15.36
N PRO A 91 4.96 0.57 -16.35
CA PRO A 91 4.66 1.98 -16.09
C PRO A 91 3.26 2.09 -15.45
N VAL A 92 3.12 2.96 -14.47
CA VAL A 92 1.85 3.21 -13.77
C VAL A 92 1.56 4.69 -13.86
N VAL A 93 0.50 5.05 -14.59
CA VAL A 93 0.01 6.44 -14.65
C VAL A 93 -0.82 6.71 -13.39
N PHE A 94 -0.56 7.83 -12.73
CA PHE A 94 -1.34 8.27 -11.57
C PHE A 94 -2.57 9.05 -12.05
N SER A 95 -3.51 8.32 -12.65
CA SER A 95 -4.80 8.85 -13.08
C SER A 95 -5.62 9.37 -11.90
N ASP A 96 -6.62 10.19 -12.19
CA ASP A 96 -7.54 10.71 -11.18
C ASP A 96 -8.25 9.58 -10.42
N ASP A 97 -8.62 8.50 -11.12
CA ASP A 97 -9.22 7.30 -10.51
C ASP A 97 -8.27 6.62 -9.52
N LEU A 98 -7.01 6.39 -9.92
CA LEU A 98 -6.02 5.76 -9.05
C LEU A 98 -5.70 6.65 -7.84
N ARG A 99 -5.63 7.96 -8.04
CA ARG A 99 -5.46 8.94 -6.96
C ARG A 99 -6.65 8.90 -6.00
N ALA A 100 -7.87 8.92 -6.51
CA ALA A 100 -9.09 8.84 -5.71
C ALA A 100 -9.15 7.53 -4.90
N GLN A 101 -8.83 6.40 -5.52
CA GLN A 101 -8.76 5.10 -4.85
C GLN A 101 -7.68 5.08 -3.76
N THR A 102 -6.51 5.68 -4.04
CA THR A 102 -5.41 5.79 -3.08
C THR A 102 -5.81 6.65 -1.87
N LEU A 103 -6.41 7.83 -2.10
CA LEU A 103 -6.89 8.73 -1.05
C LEU A 103 -7.99 8.08 -0.20
N SER A 104 -8.94 7.39 -0.84
CA SER A 104 -9.99 6.63 -0.15
C SER A 104 -9.40 5.52 0.73
N THR A 105 -8.40 4.79 0.21
CA THR A 105 -7.70 3.75 0.97
C THR A 105 -6.99 4.33 2.19
N ILE A 106 -6.31 5.47 2.04
CA ILE A 106 -5.66 6.18 3.15
C ILE A 106 -6.69 6.58 4.23
N ALA A 107 -7.83 7.13 3.81
CA ALA A 107 -8.91 7.51 4.72
C ALA A 107 -9.47 6.30 5.48
N ALA A 108 -9.78 5.22 4.77
CA ALA A 108 -10.32 3.99 5.36
C ALA A 108 -9.34 3.34 6.35
N VAL A 109 -8.05 3.27 6.03
CA VAL A 109 -7.02 2.77 6.95
C VAL A 109 -6.91 3.65 8.19
N ARG A 110 -6.99 4.98 8.04
CA ARG A 110 -6.97 5.90 9.18
C ARG A 110 -8.19 5.73 10.07
N GLU A 111 -9.38 5.62 9.49
CA GLU A 111 -10.62 5.37 10.23
C GLU A 111 -10.54 4.06 11.01
N LEU A 112 -10.06 2.99 10.37
CA LEU A 112 -9.83 1.70 11.01
C LEU A 112 -8.90 1.83 12.23
N LEU A 113 -7.74 2.49 12.06
CA LEU A 113 -6.78 2.68 13.16
C LEU A 113 -7.36 3.54 14.29
N ASN A 114 -8.09 4.61 13.97
CA ASN A 114 -8.68 5.51 14.95
C ASN A 114 -9.84 4.86 15.72
N SER A 115 -10.60 3.97 15.08
CA SER A 115 -11.70 3.27 15.76
C SER A 115 -11.21 2.32 16.86
N GLY A 116 -9.96 1.84 16.75
CA GLY A 116 -9.42 0.80 17.63
C GLY A 116 -10.13 -0.55 17.52
N GLN A 117 -11.09 -0.68 16.60
CA GLN A 117 -11.89 -1.89 16.41
C GLN A 117 -11.25 -2.74 15.32
N THR A 118 -10.76 -3.92 15.71
CA THR A 118 -10.25 -4.89 14.74
C THR A 118 -11.43 -5.55 14.02
N PRO A 119 -11.49 -5.52 12.68
CA PRO A 119 -12.59 -6.12 11.94
C PRO A 119 -12.62 -7.64 12.15
N PRO A 120 -13.81 -8.27 12.05
CA PRO A 120 -13.91 -9.70 12.14
C PRO A 120 -13.08 -10.37 11.02
N PRO A 121 -12.50 -11.55 11.29
CA PRO A 121 -11.68 -12.24 10.31
C PRO A 121 -12.50 -12.68 9.10
N ASP A 122 -11.98 -12.40 7.90
CA ASP A 122 -12.47 -12.94 6.65
C ASP A 122 -11.55 -14.06 6.15
N TYR A 123 -11.96 -15.31 6.42
CA TYR A 123 -11.15 -16.48 6.10
C TYR A 123 -11.07 -16.71 4.59
N GLY A 124 -9.84 -16.76 4.06
CA GLY A 124 -9.60 -17.01 2.64
C GLY A 124 -8.21 -17.55 2.37
N LYS A 125 -7.87 -17.72 1.07
CA LYS A 125 -6.57 -18.27 0.65
C LYS A 125 -5.37 -17.52 1.24
N ARG A 126 -5.52 -16.20 1.48
CA ARG A 126 -4.52 -15.33 2.13
C ARG A 126 -4.14 -15.78 3.55
N CYS A 127 -5.07 -16.39 4.29
CA CYS A 127 -4.84 -16.82 5.67
C CYS A 127 -3.77 -17.92 5.76
N LYS A 128 -3.63 -18.77 4.74
CA LYS A 128 -2.65 -19.87 4.70
C LYS A 128 -1.18 -19.40 4.71
N ALA A 129 -0.94 -18.16 4.29
CA ALA A 129 0.39 -17.54 4.30
C ALA A 129 0.46 -16.34 5.26
N CYS A 130 -0.57 -16.12 6.09
CA CYS A 130 -0.63 -14.99 7.00
C CYS A 130 0.20 -15.28 8.25
N SER A 131 1.18 -14.42 8.55
CA SER A 131 1.99 -14.51 9.77
C SER A 131 1.18 -14.32 11.06
N LEU A 132 -0.04 -13.79 10.96
CA LEU A 132 -0.94 -13.53 12.09
C LEU A 132 -2.01 -14.62 12.25
N VAL A 133 -1.99 -15.70 11.46
CA VAL A 133 -3.08 -16.70 11.45
C VAL A 133 -3.33 -17.32 12.83
N GLU A 134 -2.28 -17.60 13.60
CA GLU A 134 -2.38 -18.20 14.94
C GLU A 134 -2.98 -17.24 15.98
N ILE A 135 -2.79 -15.93 15.79
CA ILE A 135 -3.34 -14.89 16.67
C ILE A 135 -4.78 -14.57 16.25
N CYS A 136 -5.01 -14.46 14.94
CA CYS A 136 -6.29 -14.11 14.35
C CYS A 136 -7.31 -15.26 14.45
N GLN A 137 -6.85 -16.52 14.47
CA GLN A 137 -7.66 -17.75 14.52
C GLN A 137 -8.95 -17.70 13.66
N PRO A 138 -8.83 -17.37 12.36
CA PRO A 138 -9.98 -17.05 11.52
C PRO A 138 -10.95 -18.23 11.32
N GLU A 139 -10.47 -19.48 11.40
CA GLU A 139 -11.33 -20.67 11.29
C GLU A 139 -12.19 -20.92 12.54
N LEU A 140 -11.74 -20.46 13.71
CA LEU A 140 -12.48 -20.59 14.97
C LEU A 140 -13.45 -19.42 15.11
N LEU A 141 -12.98 -18.18 14.90
CA LEU A 141 -13.77 -16.97 15.05
C LEU A 141 -14.74 -16.72 13.88
N GLY A 142 -14.44 -17.22 12.68
CA GLY A 142 -15.30 -17.08 11.50
C GLY A 142 -16.49 -18.05 11.47
N LYS A 143 -16.52 -19.04 12.36
CA LYS A 143 -17.66 -19.95 12.52
C LYS A 143 -18.61 -19.38 13.56
N ARG A 144 -19.92 -19.48 13.30
CA ARG A 144 -20.96 -19.10 14.25
C ARG A 144 -20.73 -19.86 15.56
N ASP A 145 -20.57 -19.12 16.66
CA ASP A 145 -20.38 -19.72 17.97
C ASP A 145 -21.62 -20.54 18.35
N ARG A 146 -21.47 -21.86 18.46
CA ARG A 146 -22.53 -22.79 18.86
C ARG A 146 -22.46 -23.13 20.35
N SER A 147 -21.45 -22.63 21.06
CA SER A 147 -21.25 -22.93 22.48
C SER A 147 -22.38 -22.37 23.35
N LEU A 148 -22.95 -21.21 22.98
CA LEU A 148 -24.11 -20.62 23.66
C LEU A 148 -25.29 -21.61 23.76
N GLY A 149 -25.62 -22.31 22.67
CA GLY A 149 -26.69 -23.32 22.70
C GLY A 149 -26.35 -24.54 23.57
N TYR A 150 -25.07 -24.93 23.59
CA TYR A 150 -24.59 -26.04 24.42
C TYR A 150 -24.60 -25.68 25.92
N VAL A 151 -24.22 -24.45 26.27
CA VAL A 151 -24.24 -23.94 27.64
C VAL A 151 -25.66 -23.84 28.17
N VAL A 152 -26.61 -23.36 27.36
CA VAL A 152 -28.03 -23.30 27.76
C VAL A 152 -28.56 -24.71 28.08
N GLY A 153 -28.28 -25.70 27.23
CA GLY A 153 -28.72 -27.08 27.45
C GLY A 153 -27.96 -27.85 28.55
N LEU A 154 -26.89 -27.30 29.13
CA LEU A 154 -26.16 -27.91 30.26
C LEU A 154 -26.78 -27.56 31.63
N PHE A 155 -27.55 -26.49 31.69
CA PHE A 155 -28.17 -25.98 32.92
C PHE A 155 -29.72 -26.09 32.90
N GLU A 156 -30.27 -26.79 31.91
CA GLU A 156 -31.64 -27.33 31.88
C GLU A 156 -31.64 -28.79 32.35
#